data_AF-A0AAE1S4V4-F1
#
_entry.id   AF-A0AAE1S4V4-F1
#
_cell.length_a   1.000
_cell.length_b   1.000
_cell.length_c   1.000
_cell.angle_alpha   90.00
_cell.angle_beta   90.00
_cell.angle_gamma   90.00
#
_symmetry.space_group_name_H-M   'P 1'
#
loop_
_entity.id
_entity.type
_entity.pdbx_description
1 polymer ?
#
loop_
_entity_poly.entity_id
_entity_poly.type
_entity_poly.pdbx_seq_one_letter_code
_entity_poly.pdbx_strand_id
1 'polypeptide(L)'
;MMIHVAGIFFIVGLSVIAAVEGRNVLKLPSEASRFFDNAVNDSVGARWAVLLARSSGYWNYRHQADVCHAYQLLRKGRLKDENIIVFMYDDIAYNQENPRPTVIINSPASEDVYKGVPKLGVFCHSLTATVNNQQYKA
;
A
#
# COMPACT_ATOMS: atom_id res chain seq x y z
N MET A 1 46.17 -11.20 -26.86
CA MET A 1 45.25 -12.27 -26.41
C MET A 1 44.84 -12.14 -24.94
N MET A 2 45.72 -11.74 -24.01
CA MET A 2 45.38 -11.64 -22.57
C MET A 2 44.48 -10.45 -22.18
N ILE A 3 44.48 -9.35 -22.96
CA ILE A 3 43.72 -8.13 -22.64
C ILE A 3 42.20 -8.32 -22.87
N HIS A 4 41.81 -9.14 -23.85
CA HIS A 4 40.40 -9.43 -24.13
C HIS A 4 39.75 -10.34 -23.09
N VAL A 5 40.53 -11.25 -22.47
CA VAL A 5 40.04 -12.16 -21.42
C VAL A 5 39.70 -11.37 -20.15
N ALA A 6 40.56 -10.41 -19.77
CA ALA A 6 40.32 -9.55 -18.60
C ALA A 6 39.06 -8.67 -18.75
N GLY A 7 38.78 -8.16 -19.96
CA GLY A 7 37.59 -7.37 -20.24
C GLY A 7 36.28 -8.15 -20.10
N ILE A 8 36.27 -9.42 -20.49
CA ILE A 8 35.09 -10.31 -20.36
C ILE A 8 34.80 -10.59 -18.87
N PHE A 9 35.83 -10.84 -18.06
CA PHE A 9 35.65 -11.02 -16.61
C PHE A 9 35.13 -9.75 -15.93
N PHE A 10 35.54 -8.56 -16.40
CA PHE A 10 35.05 -7.29 -15.87
C PHE A 10 33.57 -7.05 -16.21
N ILE A 11 33.14 -7.39 -17.44
CA ILE A 11 31.75 -7.25 -17.89
C ILE A 11 30.83 -8.26 -17.19
N VAL A 12 31.27 -9.52 -17.02
CA VAL A 12 30.51 -10.53 -16.28
C VAL A 12 30.45 -10.19 -14.79
N GLY A 13 31.52 -9.65 -14.20
CA GLY A 13 31.53 -9.17 -12.81
C GLY A 13 30.57 -8.01 -12.57
N LEU A 14 30.51 -7.02 -13.47
CA LEU A 14 29.58 -5.89 -13.38
C LEU A 14 28.12 -6.29 -13.54
N SER A 15 27.81 -7.27 -14.41
CA SER A 15 26.44 -7.74 -14.61
C SER A 15 25.91 -8.55 -13.42
N VAL A 16 26.78 -9.24 -12.67
CA VAL A 16 26.41 -9.90 -11.41
C VAL A 16 26.10 -8.87 -10.31
N ILE A 17 26.83 -7.75 -10.23
CA ILE A 17 26.56 -6.67 -9.25
C ILE A 17 25.24 -5.96 -9.57
N ALA A 18 24.96 -5.67 -10.84
CA ALA A 18 23.70 -5.03 -11.24
C ALA A 18 22.46 -5.93 -11.02
N ALA A 19 22.61 -7.25 -11.03
CA ALA A 19 21.54 -8.19 -10.73
C ALA A 19 21.24 -8.37 -9.22
N VAL A 20 22.11 -7.85 -8.34
CA VAL A 20 21.93 -7.92 -6.87
C VAL A 20 21.02 -6.80 -6.35
N GLU A 21 20.90 -5.68 -7.05
CA GLU A 21 20.09 -4.52 -6.61
C GLU A 21 18.58 -4.65 -6.94
N GLY A 22 18.16 -5.76 -7.56
CA GLY A 22 16.80 -5.96 -8.05
C GLY A 22 15.88 -6.78 -7.14
N ARG A 23 16.24 -7.00 -5.87
CA ARG A 23 15.44 -7.86 -4.98
C ARG A 23 14.75 -7.02 -3.89
N ASN A 24 13.44 -7.26 -3.79
CA ASN A 24 12.54 -6.97 -2.65
C ASN A 24 11.61 -5.75 -2.82
N VAL A 25 10.60 -5.86 -3.68
CA VAL A 25 9.46 -4.92 -3.70
C VAL A 25 8.13 -5.57 -3.27
N LEU A 26 8.11 -6.84 -2.84
CA LEU A 26 6.95 -7.42 -2.16
C LEU A 26 7.40 -8.16 -0.90
N LYS A 27 7.49 -7.41 0.21
CA LYS A 27 7.73 -8.00 1.53
C LYS A 27 6.45 -8.58 2.11
N LEU A 28 6.56 -9.76 2.70
CA LEU A 28 5.48 -10.42 3.42
C LEU A 28 5.05 -9.58 4.64
N PRO A 29 3.79 -9.66 5.10
CA PRO A 29 3.29 -8.89 6.25
C PRO A 29 4.12 -9.08 7.54
N SER A 30 4.70 -10.27 7.72
CA SER A 30 5.60 -10.57 8.85
C SER A 30 6.97 -9.91 8.76
N GLU A 31 7.40 -9.50 7.55
CA GLU A 31 8.60 -8.69 7.38
C GLU A 31 8.27 -7.21 7.50
N ALA A 32 7.11 -6.76 7.01
CA ALA A 32 6.65 -5.38 7.19
C ALA A 32 6.60 -4.98 8.67
N SER A 33 6.11 -5.86 9.55
CA SER A 33 6.16 -5.67 11.01
C SER A 33 7.58 -5.45 11.54
N ARG A 34 8.58 -6.22 11.09
CA ARG A 34 9.98 -6.00 11.45
C ARG A 34 10.56 -4.69 10.91
N PHE A 35 10.11 -4.22 9.75
CA PHE A 35 10.43 -2.86 9.26
C PHE A 35 9.87 -1.80 10.20
N PHE A 36 8.63 -1.97 10.66
CA PHE A 36 8.04 -1.06 11.63
C PHE A 36 8.76 -1.08 12.98
N ASP A 37 9.21 -2.24 13.45
CA ASP A 37 9.93 -2.38 14.73
C ASP A 37 11.35 -1.79 14.68
N ASN A 38 12.09 -2.01 13.59
CA ASN A 38 13.43 -1.46 13.43
C ASN A 38 13.42 0.07 13.23
N ALA A 39 12.42 0.60 12.51
CA ALA A 39 12.24 2.05 12.38
C ALA A 39 11.86 2.73 13.71
N VAL A 40 11.19 2.01 14.63
CA VAL A 40 10.81 2.54 15.95
C VAL A 40 12.03 2.84 16.83
N ASN A 41 13.14 2.10 16.67
CA ASN A 41 14.36 2.34 17.46
C ASN A 41 15.25 3.46 16.90
N ASP A 42 15.19 3.75 15.59
CA ASP A 42 16.13 4.68 14.94
C ASP A 42 15.50 5.99 14.42
N SER A 43 14.16 6.14 14.42
CA SER A 43 13.51 7.36 13.89
C SER A 43 12.65 8.11 14.92
N VAL A 44 13.16 9.26 15.38
CA VAL A 44 12.43 10.25 16.20
C VAL A 44 11.51 11.10 15.30
N GLY A 45 10.71 10.47 14.44
CA GLY A 45 9.89 11.14 13.42
C GLY A 45 8.44 10.67 13.40
N ALA A 46 7.52 11.57 13.01
CA ALA A 46 6.13 11.20 12.78
C ALA A 46 6.02 10.31 11.54
N ARG A 47 5.46 9.11 11.71
CA ARG A 47 5.18 8.17 10.61
C ARG A 47 3.85 8.54 9.95
N TRP A 48 3.79 8.45 8.62
CA TRP A 48 2.60 8.73 7.81
C TRP A 48 2.36 7.59 6.83
N ALA A 49 1.10 7.38 6.45
CA ALA A 49 0.71 6.44 5.41
C ALA A 49 -0.38 7.02 4.51
N VAL A 50 -0.32 6.66 3.22
CA VAL A 50 -1.36 6.98 2.24
C VAL A 50 -1.83 5.66 1.63
N LEU A 51 -3.14 5.39 1.75
CA LEU A 51 -3.78 4.20 1.20
C LEU A 51 -4.72 4.62 0.06
N LEU A 52 -4.69 3.90 -1.06
CA LEU A 52 -5.45 4.26 -2.25
C LEU A 52 -6.06 3.05 -2.96
N ALA A 53 -7.38 3.06 -3.13
CA ALA A 53 -8.14 2.16 -3.97
C ALA A 53 -8.59 2.89 -5.24
N ARG A 54 -8.05 2.48 -6.40
CA ARG A 54 -8.24 3.18 -7.68
C ARG A 54 -9.60 2.94 -8.36
N SER A 55 -10.39 1.97 -7.90
CA SER A 55 -11.58 1.49 -8.61
C SER A 55 -12.84 1.49 -7.75
N SER A 56 -13.98 1.63 -8.42
CA SER A 56 -15.34 1.56 -7.86
C SER A 56 -16.10 0.32 -8.36
N GLY A 57 -17.30 0.13 -7.83
CA GLY A 57 -18.25 -0.92 -8.18
C GLY A 57 -18.02 -2.21 -7.41
N TYR A 58 -19.10 -2.95 -7.13
CA TYR A 58 -19.06 -4.17 -6.34
C TYR A 58 -18.17 -5.26 -6.97
N TRP A 59 -18.08 -5.32 -8.30
CA TRP A 59 -17.13 -6.19 -9.03
C TRP A 59 -15.65 -5.94 -8.69
N ASN A 60 -15.32 -4.76 -8.15
CA ASN A 60 -13.99 -4.39 -7.70
C ASN A 60 -13.85 -4.35 -6.17
N TYR A 61 -14.74 -5.04 -5.45
CA TYR A 61 -14.75 -5.19 -3.99
C TYR A 61 -13.36 -5.31 -3.37
N ARG A 62 -12.53 -6.22 -3.93
CA ARG A 62 -11.18 -6.54 -3.46
C ARG A 62 -10.28 -5.31 -3.27
N HIS A 63 -10.35 -4.31 -4.15
CA HIS A 63 -9.44 -3.16 -4.07
C HIS A 63 -9.73 -2.26 -2.86
N GLN A 64 -11.00 -2.10 -2.48
CA GLN A 64 -11.38 -1.35 -1.28
C GLN A 64 -11.25 -2.20 -0.02
N ALA A 65 -11.52 -3.51 -0.10
CA ALA A 65 -11.27 -4.45 1.00
C ALA A 65 -9.77 -4.50 1.39
N ASP A 66 -8.87 -4.46 0.41
CA ASP A 66 -7.42 -4.39 0.63
C ASP A 66 -7.00 -3.12 1.37
N VAL A 67 -7.53 -1.96 0.95
CA VAL A 67 -7.27 -0.67 1.62
C VAL A 67 -7.81 -0.67 3.06
N CYS A 68 -9.04 -1.14 3.27
CA CYS A 68 -9.62 -1.26 4.60
C CYS A 68 -8.78 -2.19 5.48
N HIS A 69 -8.33 -3.32 4.94
CA HIS A 69 -7.47 -4.26 5.68
C HIS A 69 -6.12 -3.65 6.03
N ALA A 70 -5.47 -2.96 5.09
CA ALA A 70 -4.21 -2.25 5.33
C ALA A 70 -4.36 -1.18 6.43
N TYR A 71 -5.48 -0.44 6.44
CA TYR A 71 -5.81 0.52 7.48
C TYR A 71 -5.82 -0.14 8.87
N GLN A 72 -6.49 -1.28 9.03
CA GLN A 72 -6.51 -2.00 10.31
C GLN A 72 -5.12 -2.48 10.73
N LEU A 73 -4.28 -2.93 9.79
CA LEU A 73 -2.90 -3.33 10.08
C LEU A 73 -2.05 -2.15 10.58
N LEU A 74 -2.17 -0.99 9.94
CA LEU A 74 -1.45 0.22 10.35
C LEU A 74 -1.84 0.69 11.75
N ARG A 75 -3.14 0.64 12.09
CA ARG A 75 -3.61 0.95 13.46
C ARG A 75 -3.08 -0.04 14.48
N LYS A 76 -3.11 -1.35 14.18
CA LYS A 76 -2.50 -2.39 15.03
C LYS A 76 -1.00 -2.13 15.24
N GLY A 77 -0.32 -1.59 14.22
CA GLY A 77 1.06 -1.11 14.26
C GLY A 77 1.29 0.23 14.98
N ARG A 78 0.30 0.73 15.72
CA ARG A 78 0.34 2.00 16.49
C ARG A 78 0.55 3.24 15.63
N LEU A 79 0.11 3.22 14.36
CA LEU A 79 -0.01 4.43 13.57
C LEU A 79 -1.32 5.14 13.93
N LYS A 80 -1.25 6.43 14.25
CA LYS A 80 -2.43 7.21 14.62
C LYS A 80 -3.29 7.50 13.39
N ASP A 81 -4.61 7.52 13.56
CA ASP A 81 -5.57 7.79 12.49
C ASP A 81 -5.32 9.14 11.78
N GLU A 82 -4.88 10.16 12.52
CA GLU A 82 -4.49 11.48 11.99
C GLU A 82 -3.34 11.43 10.98
N ASN A 83 -2.53 10.37 11.01
CA ASN A 83 -1.39 10.16 10.14
C ASN A 83 -1.66 9.18 8.99
N ILE A 84 -2.92 8.75 8.80
CA ILE A 84 -3.32 7.81 7.76
C ILE A 84 -4.33 8.50 6.84
N ILE A 85 -3.91 8.75 5.60
CA ILE A 85 -4.78 9.31 4.56
C ILE A 85 -5.33 8.14 3.75
N VAL A 86 -6.65 8.07 3.59
CA VAL A 86 -7.32 6.96 2.87
C VAL A 86 -8.12 7.52 1.70
N PHE A 87 -7.84 7.00 0.50
CA PHE A 87 -8.59 7.26 -0.72
C PHE A 87 -9.31 5.99 -1.18
N MET A 88 -10.64 6.00 -1.17
CA MET A 88 -11.48 4.94 -1.72
C MET A 88 -12.82 5.52 -2.16
N TYR A 89 -13.50 4.85 -3.09
CA TYR A 89 -14.81 5.31 -3.58
C TYR A 89 -15.93 5.20 -2.54
N ASP A 90 -15.76 4.36 -1.51
CA ASP A 90 -16.72 4.15 -0.42
C ASP A 90 -18.10 3.65 -0.89
N ASP A 91 -18.13 2.90 -1.99
CA ASP A 91 -19.35 2.41 -2.66
C ASP A 91 -19.60 0.90 -2.44
N ILE A 92 -18.87 0.28 -1.51
CA ILE A 92 -18.93 -1.17 -1.23
C ILE A 92 -19.79 -1.51 -0.01
N ALA A 93 -19.57 -0.84 1.13
CA ALA A 93 -20.21 -1.22 2.39
C ALA A 93 -21.75 -1.15 2.34
N TYR A 94 -22.29 -0.19 1.58
CA TYR A 94 -23.73 0.04 1.42
C TYR A 94 -24.24 -0.36 0.03
N ASN A 95 -23.45 -1.11 -0.75
CA ASN A 95 -23.87 -1.57 -2.06
C ASN A 95 -25.05 -2.56 -1.95
N GLN A 96 -25.99 -2.50 -2.89
CA GLN A 96 -27.14 -3.43 -2.94
C GLN A 96 -26.69 -4.89 -3.15
N GLU A 97 -25.56 -5.10 -3.82
CA GLU A 97 -25.00 -6.43 -4.03
C GLU A 97 -24.26 -6.97 -2.80
N ASN A 98 -24.03 -6.14 -1.75
CA ASN A 98 -23.37 -6.58 -0.54
C ASN A 98 -24.33 -7.38 0.37
N PRO A 99 -24.13 -8.71 0.53
CA PRO A 99 -25.00 -9.53 1.38
C PRO A 99 -24.85 -9.21 2.87
N ARG A 100 -23.82 -8.45 3.26
CA ARG A 100 -23.57 -8.01 4.64
C ARG A 100 -23.46 -6.48 4.67
N PRO A 101 -24.59 -5.75 4.70
CA PRO A 101 -24.57 -4.30 4.74
C PRO A 101 -23.70 -3.77 5.87
N THR A 102 -22.98 -2.68 5.61
CA THR A 102 -22.04 -2.00 6.52
C THR A 102 -20.76 -2.78 6.86
N VAL A 103 -20.58 -3.98 6.31
CA VAL A 103 -19.42 -4.84 6.58
C VAL A 103 -18.61 -5.03 5.31
N ILE A 104 -17.28 -4.93 5.43
CA ILE A 104 -16.33 -5.33 4.40
C ILE A 104 -15.37 -6.36 5.01
N ILE A 105 -15.16 -7.49 4.35
CA ILE A 105 -14.21 -8.53 4.77
C ILE A 105 -13.10 -8.67 3.73
N ASN A 106 -11.87 -8.96 4.14
CA ASN A 106 -10.76 -9.22 3.19
C ASN A 106 -10.29 -10.69 3.18
N SER A 107 -11.04 -11.57 3.84
CA SER A 107 -10.88 -13.04 3.73
C SER A 107 -12.17 -13.73 4.20
N PRO A 108 -12.41 -15.00 3.82
CA PRO A 108 -13.66 -15.71 4.15
C PRO A 108 -13.99 -15.78 5.65
N ALA A 109 -12.97 -15.81 6.51
CA ALA A 109 -13.10 -15.93 7.96
C ALA A 109 -12.62 -14.67 8.71
N SER A 110 -12.32 -13.56 8.03
CA SER A 110 -11.90 -12.34 8.71
C SER A 110 -13.08 -11.57 9.29
N GLU A 111 -12.78 -10.81 10.33
CA GLU A 111 -13.63 -9.76 10.86
C GLU A 111 -13.85 -8.61 9.86
N ASP A 112 -14.77 -7.72 10.20
CA ASP A 112 -15.01 -6.47 9.47
C ASP A 112 -13.76 -5.59 9.47
N VAL A 113 -13.32 -5.20 8.27
CA VAL A 113 -12.20 -4.26 8.06
C VAL A 113 -12.65 -2.84 7.78
N TYR A 114 -13.96 -2.60 7.56
CA TYR A 114 -14.50 -1.27 7.22
C TYR A 114 -14.62 -0.34 8.43
N LYS A 115 -14.93 -0.90 9.62
CA LYS A 115 -15.15 -0.11 10.82
C LYS A 115 -13.97 0.82 11.15
N GLY A 116 -14.29 2.10 11.30
CA GLY A 116 -13.34 3.14 11.71
C GLY A 116 -12.47 3.69 10.59
N VAL A 117 -12.53 3.15 9.37
CA VAL A 117 -11.82 3.70 8.21
C VAL A 117 -12.29 5.15 7.98
N PRO A 118 -11.38 6.14 7.90
CA PRO A 118 -11.75 7.51 7.61
C PRO A 118 -12.47 7.60 6.25
N LYS A 119 -13.63 8.25 6.24
CA LYS A 119 -14.43 8.47 5.03
C LYS A 119 -14.02 9.74 4.27
N LEU A 120 -12.84 10.26 4.59
CA LEU A 120 -12.39 11.59 4.21
C LEU A 120 -11.62 11.50 2.89
N GLY A 121 -12.31 11.73 1.78
CA GLY A 121 -11.70 11.79 0.46
C GLY A 121 -12.70 11.61 -0.68
N VAL A 122 -13.69 12.49 -0.78
CA VAL A 122 -14.53 12.61 -1.98
C VAL A 122 -13.63 12.78 -3.21
N PHE A 123 -13.58 11.78 -4.07
CA PHE A 123 -13.23 11.98 -5.48
C PHE A 123 -14.21 11.19 -6.35
N CYS A 124 -15.41 11.75 -6.46
CA CYS A 124 -16.27 11.47 -7.59
C CYS A 124 -15.57 12.05 -8.85
N HIS A 125 -15.26 11.17 -9.81
CA HIS A 125 -14.91 11.44 -11.21
C HIS A 125 -13.46 11.75 -11.65
N SER A 126 -12.48 11.97 -10.77
CA SER A 126 -11.07 12.07 -11.19
C SER A 126 -10.12 11.83 -10.03
N LEU A 127 -9.23 10.85 -10.13
CA LEU A 127 -8.13 10.71 -9.18
C LEU A 127 -7.06 11.74 -9.51
N THR A 128 -7.20 12.95 -8.93
CA THR A 128 -6.17 13.98 -9.05
C THR A 128 -5.50 14.18 -7.69
N ALA A 129 -4.25 13.74 -7.57
CA ALA A 129 -3.46 14.04 -6.39
C ALA A 129 -3.03 15.52 -6.45
N THR A 130 -3.37 16.29 -5.41
CA THR A 130 -2.87 17.66 -5.26
C THR A 130 -1.73 17.64 -4.26
N VAL A 131 -0.51 17.93 -4.73
CA VAL A 131 0.66 18.16 -3.87
C VAL A 131 1.21 19.53 -4.24
N ASN A 132 1.38 20.44 -3.28
CA ASN A 132 1.93 21.80 -3.50
C ASN A 132 1.23 22.61 -4.61
N ASN A 133 -0.11 22.57 -4.64
CA ASN A 133 -0.90 23.27 -5.66
C ASN A 133 -0.62 22.83 -7.12
N GLN A 134 0.07 21.70 -7.30
CA GLN A 134 0.27 21.06 -8.60
C GLN A 134 -0.69 19.87 -8.68
N GLN A 135 -1.50 19.87 -9.74
CA GLN A 135 -2.42 18.78 -10.07
C GLN A 135 -1.66 17.71 -10.85
N TYR A 136 -1.50 16.52 -10.29
CA TYR A 136 -0.93 15.40 -11.01
C TYR A 136 -2.08 14.50 -11.49
N LYS A 137 -2.27 14.46 -12.82
CA LYS A 137 -3.14 13.49 -13.49
C LYS A 137 -2.31 12.22 -13.74
N ALA A 138 -2.81 11.09 -13.26
CA ALA A 138 -2.29 9.78 -13.68
C ALA A 138 -2.76 9.45 -15.11
#